data_AF-A0A926LAN6-F1
#
_entry.id   AF-A0A926LAN6-F1
#
_cell.length_a   1.000
_cell.length_b   1.000
_cell.length_c   1.000
_cell.angle_alpha   90.00
_cell.angle_beta   90.00
_cell.angle_gamma   90.00
#
_symmetry.space_group_name_H-M   'P 1'
#
loop_
_entity.id
_entity.type
_entity.pdbx_description
1 polymer ?
#
loop_
_entity_poly.entity_id
_entity_poly.type
_entity_poly.pdbx_seq_one_letter_code
_entity_poly.pdbx_strand_id
1 'polypeptide(L)'
;MVTVDLDTDGWLLHDETGEPVRADRLKRHLADRLTPPRWATDILVYVHGWQTGPAAAVRNARRLLGLMERQRTARAALYPRLRAGFAPWTVVVRWPSSSPLSRGGYERIRERAHAMSTGEEGYAPHVLGHLLGYLHAERGDPAEGTLRTRGGQYLHLVGHSFGGRFLCEAVTWAAEAEAERGGSLGWSTAAHPSLPFTVDSLTVFQMAAPRTAFDTVFHRLRPGPLGHASPVGGPLVFTHSRYDRATGFWHLLGEKAPGIGHSGMRLSATPAPGLAPHDVWSTRLLRADTPYPLRSLDHTFVNVDASWRYRSSRLNPVGAHSDYYHPESAHLLLSLAEHSRPDPE
;
A
#
# COMPACT_ATOMS: atom_id res chain seq x y z
N MET A 1 2.34 17.02 4.44
CA MET A 1 1.34 15.94 4.55
C MET A 1 -0.01 16.53 4.25
N VAL A 2 -0.82 15.83 3.48
CA VAL A 2 -2.19 16.20 3.09
C VAL A 2 -3.12 15.01 3.36
N THR A 3 -4.42 15.26 3.42
CA THR A 3 -5.45 14.23 3.66
C THR A 3 -6.38 14.10 2.48
N VAL A 4 -6.92 12.90 2.32
CA VAL A 4 -7.99 12.55 1.38
C VAL A 4 -9.03 11.78 2.19
N ASP A 5 -10.28 12.19 2.14
CA ASP A 5 -11.35 11.60 2.96
C ASP A 5 -12.33 10.84 2.11
N LEU A 6 -12.61 9.61 2.52
CA LEU A 6 -13.62 8.75 1.93
C LEU A 6 -14.82 8.65 2.88
N ASP A 7 -16.02 8.59 2.30
CA ASP A 7 -17.24 8.28 3.05
C ASP A 7 -17.41 6.78 3.32
N THR A 8 -18.62 6.37 3.69
CA THR A 8 -18.94 4.97 4.00
C THR A 8 -18.99 4.04 2.80
N ASP A 9 -19.09 4.59 1.60
CA ASP A 9 -19.20 3.86 0.33
C ASP A 9 -17.88 3.92 -0.45
N GLY A 10 -16.89 4.65 0.08
CA GLY A 10 -15.56 4.79 -0.50
C GLY A 10 -15.45 5.96 -1.45
N TRP A 11 -16.43 6.86 -1.47
CA TRP A 11 -16.45 8.02 -2.32
C TRP A 11 -15.65 9.18 -1.73
N LEU A 12 -15.00 9.97 -2.58
CA LEU A 12 -14.20 11.12 -2.17
C LEU A 12 -15.07 12.24 -1.60
N LEU A 13 -14.69 12.80 -0.45
CA LEU A 13 -15.40 13.92 0.19
C LEU A 13 -14.70 15.26 -0.06
N HIS A 14 -15.51 16.32 -0.15
CA HIS A 14 -15.04 17.70 -0.06
C HIS A 14 -14.61 18.04 1.38
N ASP A 15 -13.41 18.58 1.56
CA ASP A 15 -12.87 18.93 2.88
C ASP A 15 -13.71 19.96 3.66
N GLU A 16 -14.35 20.89 2.94
CA GLU A 16 -15.10 22.00 3.54
C GLU A 16 -16.56 21.62 3.87
N THR A 17 -17.20 20.86 2.98
CA THR A 17 -18.64 20.56 3.08
C THR A 17 -18.92 19.16 3.61
N GLY A 18 -17.95 18.24 3.50
CA GLY A 18 -18.16 16.82 3.81
C GLY A 18 -19.04 16.08 2.80
N GLU A 19 -19.38 16.73 1.68
CA GLU A 19 -20.24 16.15 0.64
C GLU A 19 -19.43 15.34 -0.38
N PRO A 20 -20.02 14.28 -0.99
CA PRO A 20 -19.42 13.54 -2.08
C PRO A 20 -18.99 14.42 -3.28
N VAL A 21 -17.74 14.28 -3.72
CA VAL A 21 -17.21 14.97 -4.91
C VAL A 21 -17.80 14.35 -6.17
N ARG A 22 -18.62 15.07 -6.94
CA ARG A 22 -19.23 14.51 -8.16
C ARG A 22 -18.22 13.80 -9.08
N ALA A 23 -18.63 12.68 -9.68
CA ALA A 23 -17.76 11.84 -10.52
C ALA A 23 -17.07 12.61 -11.65
N ASP A 24 -17.80 13.51 -12.33
CA ASP A 24 -17.30 14.36 -13.41
C ASP A 24 -16.31 15.44 -12.95
N ARG A 25 -16.19 15.64 -11.63
CA ARG A 25 -15.28 16.61 -11.00
C ARG A 25 -14.11 15.96 -10.28
N LEU A 26 -14.08 14.63 -10.14
CA LEU A 26 -13.09 13.89 -9.35
C LEU A 26 -11.64 14.28 -9.71
N LYS A 27 -11.28 14.22 -11.00
CA LYS A 27 -9.93 14.56 -11.47
C LYS A 27 -9.55 16.02 -11.14
N ARG A 28 -10.46 16.96 -11.40
CA ARG A 28 -10.23 18.38 -11.13
C ARG A 28 -10.09 18.63 -9.63
N HIS A 29 -10.93 18.01 -8.82
CA HIS A 29 -10.86 18.12 -7.37
C HIS A 29 -9.52 17.61 -6.83
N LEU A 30 -9.04 16.46 -7.31
CA LEU A 30 -7.70 15.96 -6.95
C LEU A 30 -6.61 16.96 -7.37
N ALA A 31 -6.70 17.52 -8.58
CA ALA A 31 -5.75 18.52 -9.06
C ALA A 31 -5.70 19.80 -8.22
N ASP A 32 -6.87 20.31 -7.82
CA ASP A 32 -6.98 21.53 -7.01
C ASP A 32 -6.45 21.34 -5.58
N ARG A 33 -6.39 20.09 -5.08
CA ARG A 33 -6.03 19.76 -3.68
C ARG A 33 -4.65 19.13 -3.51
N LEU A 34 -4.15 18.43 -4.52
CA LEU A 34 -3.04 17.48 -4.36
C LEU A 34 -1.85 17.74 -5.27
N THR A 35 -1.39 18.97 -5.46
CA THR A 35 -0.17 19.21 -6.25
C THR A 35 1.07 18.63 -5.54
N PRO A 36 1.79 17.64 -6.12
CA PRO A 36 3.04 17.15 -5.55
C PRO A 36 4.05 18.30 -5.45
N PRO A 37 4.61 18.57 -4.27
CA PRO A 37 5.50 19.71 -4.11
C PRO A 37 6.87 19.42 -4.74
N ARG A 38 7.46 20.40 -5.41
CA ARG A 38 8.77 20.25 -6.10
C ARG A 38 9.93 19.81 -5.20
N TRP A 39 9.85 20.06 -3.90
CA TRP A 39 10.87 19.66 -2.93
C TRP A 39 10.80 18.18 -2.57
N ALA A 40 9.67 17.50 -2.80
CA ALA A 40 9.50 16.13 -2.37
C ALA A 40 10.31 15.21 -3.25
N THR A 41 11.14 14.38 -2.63
CA THR A 41 11.84 13.30 -3.32
C THR A 41 10.97 12.05 -3.40
N ASP A 42 10.03 11.89 -2.47
CA ASP A 42 9.18 10.71 -2.35
C ASP A 42 7.74 11.15 -2.07
N ILE A 43 6.77 10.42 -2.59
CA ILE A 43 5.34 10.56 -2.39
C ILE A 43 4.89 9.28 -1.69
N LEU A 44 4.37 9.41 -0.48
CA LEU A 44 3.84 8.28 0.28
C LEU A 44 2.32 8.35 0.31
N VAL A 45 1.63 7.35 -0.26
CA VAL A 45 0.19 7.20 -0.08
C VAL A 45 -0.04 6.23 1.07
N TYR A 46 -0.52 6.74 2.20
CA TYR A 46 -0.75 5.98 3.42
C TYR A 46 -2.25 5.74 3.65
N VAL A 47 -2.66 4.47 3.71
CA VAL A 47 -4.05 4.07 3.96
C VAL A 47 -4.12 3.24 5.24
N HIS A 48 -4.86 3.73 6.23
CA HIS A 48 -4.94 3.09 7.54
C HIS A 48 -5.92 1.89 7.57
N GLY A 49 -5.83 1.08 8.62
CA GLY A 49 -6.72 -0.05 8.87
C GLY A 49 -7.89 0.25 9.80
N TRP A 50 -8.46 -0.83 10.36
CA TRP A 50 -9.51 -0.81 11.38
C TRP A 50 -9.11 -0.04 12.66
N GLN A 51 -10.09 0.38 13.47
CA GLN A 51 -9.88 1.07 14.75
C GLN A 51 -9.17 2.43 14.63
N THR A 52 -9.35 3.12 13.51
CA THR A 52 -8.65 4.38 13.26
C THR A 52 -9.62 5.48 12.85
N GLY A 53 -9.85 6.44 13.73
CA GLY A 53 -10.58 7.67 13.40
C GLY A 53 -9.73 8.67 12.61
N PRO A 54 -10.32 9.73 12.02
CA PRO A 54 -9.62 10.65 11.12
C PRO A 54 -8.38 11.31 11.75
N ALA A 55 -8.47 11.79 12.99
CA ALA A 55 -7.33 12.38 13.69
C ALA A 55 -6.26 11.33 14.04
N ALA A 56 -6.67 10.10 14.34
CA ALA A 56 -5.75 8.99 14.62
C ALA A 56 -4.97 8.59 13.37
N ALA A 57 -5.61 8.56 12.19
CA ALA A 57 -4.96 8.27 10.92
C ALA A 57 -3.76 9.19 10.65
N VAL A 58 -3.96 10.50 10.83
CA VAL A 58 -2.90 11.52 10.66
C VAL A 58 -1.80 11.35 11.72
N ARG A 59 -2.15 11.15 13.00
CA ARG A 59 -1.15 10.91 14.06
C ARG A 59 -0.32 9.67 13.79
N ASN A 60 -0.96 8.62 13.30
CA ASN A 60 -0.35 7.35 12.95
C ASN A 60 0.64 7.49 11.79
N ALA A 61 0.24 8.16 10.70
CA ALA A 61 1.15 8.48 9.60
C ALA A 61 2.35 9.32 10.09
N ARG A 62 2.11 10.36 10.91
CA ARG A 62 3.18 11.18 11.51
C ARG A 62 4.11 10.36 12.40
N ARG A 63 3.58 9.41 13.18
CA ARG A 63 4.39 8.52 14.02
C ARG A 63 5.33 7.66 13.17
N LEU A 64 4.83 7.10 12.07
CA LEU A 64 5.62 6.30 11.15
C LEU A 64 6.71 7.13 10.46
N LEU A 65 6.36 8.32 9.94
CA LEU A 65 7.33 9.26 9.36
C LEU A 65 8.40 9.69 10.37
N GLY A 66 8.01 9.97 11.61
CA GLY A 66 8.96 10.30 12.67
C GLY A 66 9.90 9.14 13.02
N LEU A 67 9.44 7.89 12.89
CA LEU A 67 10.31 6.71 13.04
C LEU A 67 11.28 6.60 11.85
N MET A 68 10.81 6.83 10.62
CA MET A 68 11.66 6.85 9.42
C MET A 68 12.74 7.92 9.53
N GLU A 69 12.38 9.15 9.90
CA GLU A 69 13.38 10.22 10.02
C GLU A 69 14.41 9.90 11.10
N ARG A 70 13.99 9.53 12.31
CA ARG A 70 14.94 9.14 13.37
C ARG A 70 15.85 8.00 12.96
N GLN A 71 15.29 7.00 12.28
CA GLN A 71 16.03 5.84 11.81
C GLN A 71 17.07 6.23 10.74
N ARG A 72 16.67 7.05 9.76
CA ARG A 72 17.54 7.55 8.68
C ARG A 72 18.67 8.42 9.24
N THR A 73 18.36 9.34 10.14
CA THR A 73 19.38 10.22 10.76
C THR A 73 20.36 9.43 11.61
N ALA A 74 19.86 8.56 12.50
CA ALA A 74 20.72 7.81 13.43
C ALA A 74 21.56 6.73 12.74
N ARG A 75 21.13 6.24 11.56
CA ARG A 75 21.76 5.14 10.84
C ARG A 75 21.95 5.42 9.35
N ALA A 76 22.37 6.64 9.02
CA ALA A 76 22.55 7.10 7.63
C ALA A 76 23.53 6.24 6.81
N ALA A 77 24.41 5.46 7.45
CA ALA A 77 25.28 4.49 6.78
C ALA A 77 24.52 3.29 6.16
N LEU A 78 23.31 2.98 6.63
CA LEU A 78 22.47 1.91 6.07
C LEU A 78 21.77 2.33 4.77
N TYR A 79 21.72 3.63 4.47
CA TYR A 79 20.95 4.19 3.35
C TYR A 79 21.80 5.17 2.53
N PRO A 80 22.89 4.69 1.89
CA PRO A 80 23.81 5.56 1.17
C PRO A 80 23.14 6.35 0.03
N ARG A 81 22.16 5.76 -0.69
CA ARG A 81 21.45 6.45 -1.79
C ARG A 81 20.41 7.45 -1.29
N LEU A 82 19.94 7.34 -0.04
CA LEU A 82 19.09 8.36 0.61
C LEU A 82 19.87 9.57 1.15
N ARG A 83 21.21 9.58 1.10
CA ARG A 83 22.03 10.68 1.65
C ARG A 83 21.88 11.98 0.88
N ALA A 84 21.72 11.92 -0.44
CA ALA A 84 21.51 13.08 -1.29
C ALA A 84 20.17 13.78 -1.03
N GLY A 85 19.22 13.07 -0.39
CA GLY A 85 17.94 13.60 0.00
C GLY A 85 16.92 12.48 0.21
N PHE A 86 16.12 12.62 1.27
CA PHE A 86 14.90 11.84 1.47
C PHE A 86 13.88 12.76 2.17
N ALA A 87 12.97 13.30 1.39
CA ALA A 87 11.96 14.28 1.79
C ALA A 87 10.59 13.79 1.32
N PRO A 88 9.93 12.90 2.11
CA PRO A 88 8.64 12.35 1.73
C PRO A 88 7.51 13.36 1.91
N TRP A 89 6.70 13.57 0.87
CA TRP A 89 5.38 14.18 0.95
C TRP A 89 4.32 13.09 1.07
N THR A 90 3.53 13.12 2.14
CA THR A 90 2.58 12.04 2.44
C THR A 90 1.13 12.47 2.21
N VAL A 91 0.41 11.67 1.43
CA VAL A 91 -1.05 11.69 1.27
C VAL A 91 -1.64 10.64 2.20
N VAL A 92 -2.45 11.07 3.17
CA VAL A 92 -3.12 10.18 4.13
C VAL A 92 -4.57 9.98 3.70
N VAL A 93 -4.91 8.77 3.26
CA VAL A 93 -6.30 8.41 2.97
C VAL A 93 -6.99 8.01 4.26
N ARG A 94 -8.08 8.70 4.55
CA ARG A 94 -8.92 8.50 5.73
C ARG A 94 -10.25 7.91 5.28
N TRP A 95 -10.72 6.91 6.01
CA TRP A 95 -12.00 6.27 5.75
C TRP A 95 -12.67 5.89 7.08
N PRO A 96 -13.99 5.70 7.14
CA PRO A 96 -14.71 5.46 8.39
C PRO A 96 -14.47 4.03 8.92
N SER A 97 -13.28 3.80 9.49
CA SER A 97 -12.82 2.48 9.96
C SER A 97 -12.91 2.28 11.48
N SER A 98 -13.41 3.28 12.21
CA SER A 98 -13.51 3.24 13.67
C SER A 98 -14.78 2.51 14.12
N SER A 99 -14.65 1.65 15.12
CA SER A 99 -15.78 0.96 15.77
C SER A 99 -15.43 0.69 17.24
N PRO A 100 -16.37 0.24 18.08
CA PRO A 100 -16.01 -0.41 19.34
C PRO A 100 -15.08 -1.61 19.10
N LEU A 101 -14.21 -1.90 20.07
CA LEU A 101 -13.28 -3.02 20.05
C LEU A 101 -14.02 -4.32 20.44
N SER A 102 -14.90 -4.78 19.56
CA SER A 102 -15.72 -5.97 19.75
C SER A 102 -15.84 -6.78 18.45
N ARG A 103 -16.36 -8.01 18.55
CA ARG A 103 -16.64 -8.87 17.40
C ARG A 103 -17.51 -8.16 16.36
N GLY A 104 -18.69 -7.69 16.79
CA GLY A 104 -19.62 -6.99 15.90
C GLY A 104 -19.08 -5.66 15.38
N GLY A 105 -18.16 -5.02 16.12
CA GLY A 105 -17.42 -3.86 15.63
C GLY A 105 -16.48 -4.23 14.47
N TYR A 106 -15.71 -5.31 14.61
CA TYR A 106 -14.85 -5.81 13.53
C TYR A 106 -15.65 -6.26 12.31
N GLU A 107 -16.68 -7.08 12.50
CA GLU A 107 -17.54 -7.59 11.42
C GLU A 107 -18.16 -6.44 10.62
N ARG A 108 -18.69 -5.42 11.30
CA ARG A 108 -19.22 -4.21 10.65
C ARG A 108 -18.19 -3.48 9.80
N ILE A 109 -16.96 -3.30 10.30
CA ILE A 109 -15.92 -2.60 9.54
C ILE A 109 -15.40 -3.47 8.39
N ARG A 110 -15.34 -4.79 8.57
CA ARG A 110 -15.01 -5.73 7.50
C ARG A 110 -16.06 -5.66 6.39
N GLU A 111 -17.34 -5.73 6.73
CA GLU A 111 -18.45 -5.64 5.78
C GLU A 111 -18.44 -4.29 5.05
N ARG A 112 -18.24 -3.19 5.79
CA ARG A 112 -18.05 -1.86 5.17
C ARG A 112 -16.88 -1.85 4.20
N ALA A 113 -15.72 -2.37 4.60
CA ALA A 113 -14.56 -2.42 3.72
C ALA A 113 -14.82 -3.26 2.47
N HIS A 114 -15.62 -4.34 2.56
CA HIS A 114 -16.05 -5.07 1.37
C HIS A 114 -17.02 -4.25 0.51
N ALA A 115 -18.04 -3.64 1.11
CA ALA A 115 -19.03 -2.82 0.40
C ALA A 115 -18.38 -1.63 -0.33
N MET A 116 -17.39 -0.98 0.30
CA MET A 116 -16.62 0.10 -0.33
C MET A 116 -15.81 -0.36 -1.56
N SER A 117 -15.58 -1.66 -1.72
CA SER A 117 -14.74 -2.23 -2.78
C SER A 117 -15.49 -3.05 -3.82
N THR A 118 -16.68 -3.55 -3.50
CA THR A 118 -17.43 -4.50 -4.35
C THR A 118 -18.85 -4.00 -4.60
N GLY A 119 -19.35 -4.20 -5.82
CA GLY A 119 -20.74 -3.89 -6.20
C GLY A 119 -20.87 -2.62 -7.04
N GLU A 120 -22.10 -2.27 -7.40
CA GLU A 120 -22.41 -1.05 -8.18
C GLU A 120 -22.24 0.25 -7.37
N GLU A 121 -22.18 0.13 -6.04
CA GLU A 121 -22.16 1.24 -5.06
C GLU A 121 -20.80 1.39 -4.34
N GLY A 122 -19.84 0.49 -4.56
CA GLY A 122 -18.52 0.51 -3.92
C GLY A 122 -17.50 1.29 -4.74
N TYR A 123 -16.94 2.37 -4.19
CA TYR A 123 -16.14 3.31 -4.98
C TYR A 123 -14.71 3.53 -4.52
N ALA A 124 -14.26 2.90 -3.42
CA ALA A 124 -12.91 3.10 -2.92
C ALA A 124 -11.83 2.71 -3.95
N PRO A 125 -11.89 1.56 -4.65
CA PRO A 125 -10.92 1.21 -5.69
C PRO A 125 -10.91 2.22 -6.85
N HIS A 126 -12.09 2.71 -7.25
CA HIS A 126 -12.26 3.72 -8.29
C HIS A 126 -11.59 5.05 -7.90
N VAL A 127 -11.95 5.61 -6.74
CA VAL A 127 -11.40 6.88 -6.24
C VAL A 127 -9.90 6.78 -6.03
N LEU A 128 -9.42 5.70 -5.40
CA LEU A 128 -8.01 5.50 -5.16
C LEU A 128 -7.24 5.28 -6.47
N GLY A 129 -7.80 4.55 -7.44
CA GLY A 129 -7.21 4.41 -8.77
C GLY A 129 -7.00 5.77 -9.45
N HIS A 130 -8.00 6.65 -9.37
CA HIS A 130 -7.88 8.03 -9.87
C HIS A 130 -6.83 8.86 -9.13
N LEU A 131 -6.76 8.73 -7.80
CA LEU A 131 -5.73 9.38 -6.99
C LEU A 131 -4.33 8.94 -7.42
N LEU A 132 -4.09 7.62 -7.50
CA LEU A 132 -2.79 7.07 -7.88
C LEU A 132 -2.37 7.51 -9.29
N GLY A 133 -3.34 7.59 -10.18
CA GLY A 133 -3.17 8.13 -11.51
C GLY A 133 -2.74 9.55 -11.61
N TYR A 134 -3.49 10.40 -10.93
CA TYR A 134 -3.21 11.81 -10.84
C TYR A 134 -1.80 12.03 -10.25
N LEU A 135 -1.45 11.33 -9.17
CA LEU A 135 -0.11 11.41 -8.59
C LEU A 135 0.98 10.89 -9.54
N HIS A 136 0.69 9.87 -10.34
CA HIS A 136 1.62 9.38 -11.35
C HIS A 136 1.84 10.38 -12.49
N ALA A 137 0.78 11.06 -12.95
CA ALA A 137 0.85 12.02 -14.04
C ALA A 137 1.49 13.36 -13.63
N GLU A 138 1.26 13.83 -12.40
CA GLU A 138 1.70 15.16 -11.96
C GLU A 138 3.05 15.17 -11.23
N ARG A 139 3.58 14.01 -10.83
CA ARG A 139 4.91 13.94 -10.23
C ARG A 139 5.99 14.20 -11.28
N GLY A 140 7.14 14.71 -10.85
CA GLY A 140 8.26 14.98 -11.76
C GLY A 140 8.73 13.75 -12.56
N ASP A 141 8.95 13.93 -13.87
CA ASP A 141 9.31 12.90 -14.86
C ASP A 141 10.70 12.30 -14.63
N PRO A 142 10.87 10.96 -14.63
CA PRO A 142 12.17 10.31 -14.77
C PRO A 142 12.71 10.44 -16.20
N ALA A 143 13.55 11.44 -16.47
CA ALA A 143 14.16 11.63 -17.80
C ALA A 143 14.88 10.37 -18.34
N GLU A 144 14.74 10.17 -19.66
CA GLU A 144 15.00 8.99 -20.51
C GLU A 144 16.24 8.12 -20.22
N GLY A 145 16.08 6.82 -20.47
CA GLY A 145 17.21 5.92 -20.74
C GLY A 145 17.58 4.93 -19.64
N THR A 146 16.60 4.42 -18.90
CA THR A 146 16.52 3.03 -18.39
C THR A 146 15.28 2.93 -17.51
N LEU A 147 14.64 1.76 -17.49
CA LEU A 147 13.63 1.44 -16.47
C LEU A 147 14.30 1.43 -15.09
N ARG A 148 14.44 2.60 -14.46
CA ARG A 148 14.65 2.85 -13.03
C ARG A 148 15.10 4.28 -12.84
N THR A 149 14.40 4.92 -11.91
CA THR A 149 14.61 6.28 -11.40
C THR A 149 16.06 6.75 -11.38
N ARG A 150 16.31 8.02 -11.74
CA ARG A 150 17.50 8.80 -11.33
C ARG A 150 17.29 10.33 -11.27
N GLY A 151 16.05 10.82 -11.35
CA GLY A 151 15.76 12.27 -11.35
C GLY A 151 14.31 12.72 -11.10
N GLY A 152 13.44 11.89 -10.51
CA GLY A 152 12.00 12.19 -10.29
C GLY A 152 11.52 11.92 -8.86
N GLN A 153 10.23 12.13 -8.60
CA GLN A 153 9.61 11.84 -7.28
C GLN A 153 9.11 10.39 -7.23
N TYR A 154 9.51 9.64 -6.21
CA TYR A 154 9.20 8.21 -6.07
C TYR A 154 7.81 8.02 -5.44
N LEU A 155 6.97 7.11 -5.94
CA LEU A 155 5.64 6.83 -5.40
C LEU A 155 5.63 5.51 -4.63
N HIS A 156 5.42 5.57 -3.31
CA HIS A 156 5.30 4.38 -2.47
C HIS A 156 3.91 4.29 -1.83
N LEU A 157 3.32 3.10 -1.88
CA LEU A 157 2.04 2.79 -1.25
C LEU A 157 2.29 2.08 0.08
N VAL A 158 1.66 2.58 1.15
CA VAL A 158 1.78 2.02 2.49
C VAL A 158 0.40 1.78 3.06
N GLY A 159 0.01 0.52 3.13
CA GLY A 159 -1.27 0.09 3.68
C GLY A 159 -1.14 -0.54 5.06
N HIS A 160 -2.17 -0.42 5.88
CA HIS A 160 -2.35 -1.25 7.08
C HIS A 160 -3.68 -2.00 7.00
N SER A 161 -3.69 -3.31 7.24
CA SER A 161 -4.92 -4.10 7.31
C SER A 161 -5.80 -3.93 6.06
N PHE A 162 -7.07 -3.52 6.21
CA PHE A 162 -7.97 -3.20 5.10
C PHE A 162 -7.47 -2.06 4.20
N GLY A 163 -6.67 -1.12 4.72
CA GLY A 163 -6.08 -0.07 3.89
C GLY A 163 -5.11 -0.62 2.84
N GLY A 164 -4.40 -1.70 3.15
CA GLY A 164 -3.59 -2.40 2.15
C GLY A 164 -4.43 -3.15 1.12
N ARG A 165 -5.58 -3.68 1.53
CA ARG A 165 -6.55 -4.28 0.61
C ARG A 165 -7.09 -3.24 -0.38
N PHE A 166 -7.52 -2.06 0.10
CA PHE A 166 -7.98 -0.98 -0.78
C PHE A 166 -6.91 -0.56 -1.80
N LEU A 167 -5.65 -0.46 -1.39
CA LEU A 167 -4.56 -0.17 -2.32
C LEU A 167 -4.40 -1.27 -3.38
N CYS A 168 -4.48 -2.55 -2.99
CA CYS A 168 -4.38 -3.65 -3.94
C CYS A 168 -5.56 -3.70 -4.92
N GLU A 169 -6.78 -3.44 -4.43
CA GLU A 169 -7.99 -3.37 -5.26
C GLU A 169 -7.96 -2.16 -6.18
N ALA A 170 -7.50 -1.00 -5.70
CA ALA A 170 -7.37 0.21 -6.52
C ALA A 170 -6.42 0.01 -7.70
N VAL A 171 -5.25 -0.60 -7.47
CA VAL A 171 -4.31 -0.91 -8.55
C VAL A 171 -4.89 -1.94 -9.52
N THR A 172 -5.59 -2.95 -9.00
CA THR A 172 -6.24 -3.96 -9.84
C THR A 172 -7.34 -3.36 -10.70
N TRP A 173 -8.28 -2.63 -10.08
CA TRP A 173 -9.35 -1.91 -10.74
C TRP A 173 -8.82 -0.99 -11.83
N ALA A 174 -7.74 -0.26 -11.55
CA ALA A 174 -7.22 0.71 -12.49
C ALA A 174 -6.55 0.04 -13.71
N ALA A 175 -5.88 -1.10 -13.51
CA ALA A 175 -5.34 -1.91 -14.60
C ALA A 175 -6.45 -2.56 -15.45
N GLU A 176 -7.56 -2.98 -14.84
CA GLU A 176 -8.72 -3.52 -15.57
C GLU A 176 -9.48 -2.45 -16.35
N ALA A 177 -9.77 -1.32 -15.71
CA ALA A 177 -10.48 -0.21 -16.34
C ALA A 177 -9.74 0.32 -17.58
N GLU A 178 -8.40 0.31 -17.56
CA GLU A 178 -7.62 0.61 -18.76
C GLU A 178 -7.80 -0.47 -19.84
N ALA A 179 -7.62 -1.75 -19.48
CA ALA A 179 -7.74 -2.87 -20.40
C ALA A 179 -9.13 -2.96 -21.06
N GLU A 180 -10.19 -2.60 -20.35
CA GLU A 180 -11.58 -2.64 -20.83
C GLU A 180 -11.97 -1.41 -21.67
N ARG A 181 -11.46 -0.22 -21.34
CA ARG A 181 -12.00 1.03 -21.88
C ARG A 181 -11.20 1.66 -23.01
N GLY A 182 -9.98 1.19 -23.29
CA GLY A 182 -9.05 2.01 -24.08
C GLY A 182 -8.89 3.41 -23.46
N GLY A 183 -8.99 3.50 -22.13
CA GLY A 183 -8.96 4.72 -21.33
C GLY A 183 -10.33 5.22 -20.85
N SER A 184 -10.40 5.61 -19.57
CA SER A 184 -11.47 6.52 -19.15
C SER A 184 -10.99 7.46 -18.06
N LEU A 185 -11.21 8.74 -18.33
CA LEU A 185 -10.95 9.93 -17.49
C LEU A 185 -9.54 10.53 -17.63
N GLY A 186 -9.15 10.85 -18.88
CA GLY A 186 -8.11 11.84 -19.17
C GLY A 186 -6.68 11.42 -18.83
N TRP A 187 -6.26 10.25 -19.31
CA TRP A 187 -4.91 9.72 -19.18
C TRP A 187 -4.35 9.65 -20.59
N SER A 188 -3.64 10.70 -20.98
CA SER A 188 -2.84 10.68 -22.20
C SER A 188 -1.45 10.21 -21.77
N THR A 189 -1.07 9.02 -22.24
CA THR A 189 0.29 8.51 -22.13
C THR A 189 1.16 9.13 -23.24
N ALA A 190 2.26 9.74 -22.83
CA ALA A 190 3.49 9.81 -23.61
C ALA A 190 4.60 9.56 -22.56
N ALA A 191 5.44 8.52 -22.59
CA ALA A 191 5.74 7.52 -23.60
C ALA A 191 6.19 6.19 -22.95
N HIS A 192 5.30 5.20 -22.83
CA HIS A 192 5.67 3.77 -22.90
C HIS A 192 4.39 2.92 -23.05
N PRO A 193 4.23 2.10 -24.11
CA PRO A 193 3.00 1.32 -24.39
C PRO A 193 2.61 0.25 -23.37
N SER A 194 3.30 0.15 -22.23
CA SER A 194 3.13 -0.92 -21.24
C SER A 194 2.77 -0.45 -19.84
N LEU A 195 2.46 0.84 -19.64
CA LEU A 195 2.35 1.42 -18.29
C LEU A 195 1.22 2.47 -18.19
N PRO A 196 0.00 2.09 -17.77
CA PRO A 196 -0.99 3.06 -17.22
C PRO A 196 -0.60 3.64 -15.86
N PHE A 197 0.29 2.96 -15.12
CA PHE A 197 0.69 3.27 -13.75
C PHE A 197 2.12 2.81 -13.49
N THR A 198 2.90 3.57 -12.72
CA THR A 198 4.16 3.09 -12.12
C THR A 198 4.27 3.51 -10.66
N VAL A 199 3.84 2.62 -9.76
CA VAL A 199 4.14 2.70 -8.33
C VAL A 199 5.51 2.05 -8.11
N ASP A 200 6.39 2.68 -7.33
CA ASP A 200 7.76 2.16 -7.10
C ASP A 200 7.80 1.04 -6.06
N SER A 201 6.90 1.04 -5.07
CA SER A 201 6.74 -0.08 -4.13
C SER A 201 5.37 -0.08 -3.47
N LEU A 202 4.88 -1.26 -3.08
CA LEU A 202 3.68 -1.42 -2.27
C LEU A 202 4.03 -2.22 -1.01
N THR A 203 3.88 -1.60 0.17
CA THR A 203 4.09 -2.26 1.46
C THR A 203 2.79 -2.34 2.26
N VAL A 204 2.42 -3.52 2.73
CA VAL A 204 1.28 -3.70 3.62
C VAL A 204 1.70 -4.25 4.98
N PHE A 205 1.35 -3.51 6.03
CA PHE A 205 1.43 -3.99 7.39
C PHE A 205 0.19 -4.80 7.75
N GLN A 206 0.38 -6.06 8.13
CA GLN A 206 -0.68 -6.92 8.67
C GLN A 206 -1.97 -6.94 7.83
N MET A 207 -1.85 -7.29 6.54
CA MET A 207 -2.95 -7.21 5.58
C MET A 207 -4.17 -8.05 5.99
N ALA A 208 -5.36 -7.45 5.87
CA ALA A 208 -6.66 -8.11 6.08
C ALA A 208 -7.25 -8.57 4.74
N ALA A 209 -6.75 -9.70 4.26
CA ALA A 209 -7.26 -10.42 3.10
C ALA A 209 -6.90 -11.91 3.19
N PRO A 210 -7.62 -12.80 2.49
CA PRO A 210 -7.24 -14.20 2.33
C PRO A 210 -5.80 -14.35 1.83
N ARG A 211 -5.10 -15.40 2.27
CA ARG A 211 -3.70 -15.65 1.89
C ARG A 211 -3.48 -15.80 0.39
N THR A 212 -4.51 -16.28 -0.32
CA THR A 212 -4.56 -16.52 -1.77
C THR A 212 -5.29 -15.41 -2.52
N ALA A 213 -5.51 -14.23 -1.91
CA ALA A 213 -6.27 -13.15 -2.55
C ALA A 213 -5.65 -12.66 -3.87
N PHE A 214 -4.35 -12.88 -4.08
CA PHE A 214 -3.67 -12.60 -5.35
C PHE A 214 -3.99 -13.61 -6.46
N ASP A 215 -4.61 -14.75 -6.14
CA ASP A 215 -5.14 -15.67 -7.16
C ASP A 215 -6.47 -15.18 -7.75
N THR A 216 -7.17 -14.28 -7.07
CA THR A 216 -8.54 -13.88 -7.43
C THR A 216 -8.74 -12.38 -7.39
N VAL A 217 -8.80 -11.78 -6.20
CA VAL A 217 -9.18 -10.37 -5.99
C VAL A 217 -8.12 -9.40 -6.50
N PHE A 218 -6.83 -9.72 -6.32
CA PHE A 218 -5.71 -8.84 -6.67
C PHE A 218 -4.90 -9.36 -7.86
N HIS A 219 -5.56 -10.06 -8.78
CA HIS A 219 -4.88 -10.85 -9.81
C HIS A 219 -4.03 -10.00 -10.77
N ARG A 220 -4.40 -8.73 -11.03
CA ARG A 220 -3.61 -7.82 -11.88
C ARG A 220 -2.30 -7.34 -11.27
N LEU A 221 -2.13 -7.47 -9.95
CA LEU A 221 -0.85 -7.16 -9.31
C LEU A 221 0.22 -8.21 -9.60
N ARG A 222 -0.15 -9.33 -10.23
CA ARG A 222 0.78 -10.37 -10.67
C ARG A 222 1.16 -10.12 -12.13
N PRO A 223 2.44 -10.27 -12.48
CA PRO A 223 2.79 -10.54 -13.87
C PRO A 223 2.04 -11.80 -14.33
N GLY A 224 1.26 -11.70 -15.40
CA GLY A 224 0.40 -12.80 -15.86
C GLY A 224 0.99 -13.63 -16.99
N PRO A 225 0.46 -14.84 -17.25
CA PRO A 225 0.83 -15.70 -18.39
C PRO A 225 0.66 -15.05 -19.76
N LEU A 226 -0.17 -14.03 -19.85
CA LEU A 226 -0.43 -13.27 -21.08
C LEU A 226 0.59 -12.14 -21.31
N GLY A 227 1.69 -12.11 -20.54
CA GLY A 227 2.80 -11.18 -20.74
C GLY A 227 2.55 -9.75 -20.22
N HIS A 228 1.50 -9.51 -19.44
CA HIS A 228 1.33 -8.19 -18.80
C HIS A 228 2.28 -8.05 -17.60
N ALA A 229 2.96 -6.91 -17.52
CA ALA A 229 3.77 -6.55 -16.36
C ALA A 229 2.86 -6.20 -15.18
N SER A 230 3.38 -6.38 -13.95
CA SER A 230 2.70 -5.83 -12.77
C SER A 230 2.64 -4.30 -12.89
N PRO A 231 1.51 -3.65 -12.60
CA PRO A 231 1.41 -2.18 -12.56
C PRO A 231 2.25 -1.52 -11.45
N VAL A 232 2.83 -2.33 -10.56
CA VAL A 232 3.79 -1.91 -9.55
C VAL A 232 5.19 -2.28 -10.06
N GLY A 233 6.04 -1.29 -10.27
CA GLY A 233 7.38 -1.45 -10.85
C GLY A 233 8.42 -2.02 -9.87
N GLY A 234 8.11 -2.03 -8.57
CA GLY A 234 8.93 -2.66 -7.54
C GLY A 234 8.16 -3.67 -6.69
N PRO A 235 8.72 -4.08 -5.54
CA PRO A 235 8.21 -5.22 -4.79
C PRO A 235 6.88 -4.94 -4.09
N LEU A 236 6.09 -6.00 -3.96
CA LEU A 236 4.91 -6.07 -3.11
C LEU A 236 5.28 -6.78 -1.80
N VAL A 237 5.38 -6.01 -0.73
CA VAL A 237 5.93 -6.45 0.56
C VAL A 237 4.83 -6.56 1.60
N PHE A 238 4.69 -7.74 2.21
CA PHE A 238 3.65 -8.04 3.20
C PHE A 238 4.30 -8.47 4.50
N THR A 239 4.09 -7.70 5.57
CA THR A 239 4.48 -8.17 6.91
C THR A 239 3.40 -9.08 7.48
N HIS A 240 3.83 -10.10 8.23
CA HIS A 240 2.91 -10.95 8.98
C HIS A 240 3.47 -11.26 10.38
N SER A 241 2.58 -11.59 11.32
CA SER A 241 2.95 -12.12 12.64
C SER A 241 1.95 -13.17 13.10
N ARG A 242 2.47 -14.30 13.62
CA ARG A 242 1.64 -15.32 14.27
C ARG A 242 0.90 -14.81 15.52
N TYR A 243 1.25 -13.63 16.01
CA TYR A 243 0.59 -12.98 17.16
C TYR A 243 -0.52 -12.01 16.71
N ASP A 244 -0.75 -11.83 15.41
CA ASP A 244 -1.89 -11.07 14.91
C ASP A 244 -3.18 -11.86 15.10
N ARG A 245 -4.00 -11.43 16.07
CA ARG A 245 -5.28 -12.08 16.38
C ARG A 245 -6.42 -11.51 15.55
N ALA A 246 -6.31 -10.30 15.01
CA ALA A 246 -7.32 -9.73 14.11
C ALA A 246 -7.36 -10.48 12.79
N THR A 247 -6.22 -10.62 12.12
CA THR A 247 -6.13 -11.39 10.87
C THR A 247 -5.99 -12.89 11.12
N GLY A 248 -5.75 -13.30 12.37
CA GLY A 248 -5.78 -14.70 12.81
C GLY A 248 -7.18 -15.12 13.27
N PHE A 249 -7.51 -14.87 14.54
CA PHE A 249 -8.74 -15.33 15.19
C PHE A 249 -10.01 -14.72 14.59
N TRP A 250 -10.06 -13.39 14.45
CA TRP A 250 -11.29 -12.71 13.97
C TRP A 250 -11.55 -12.97 12.48
N HIS A 251 -10.50 -12.98 11.67
CA HIS A 251 -10.58 -13.33 10.26
C HIS A 251 -10.88 -14.82 10.02
N LEU A 252 -10.33 -15.73 10.84
CA LEU A 252 -10.66 -17.15 10.76
C LEU A 252 -12.14 -17.41 11.12
N LEU A 253 -12.71 -16.65 12.05
CA LEU A 253 -14.14 -16.73 12.37
C LEU A 253 -15.04 -16.15 11.27
N GLY A 254 -14.59 -15.10 10.55
CA GLY A 254 -15.38 -14.42 9.51
C GLY A 254 -15.18 -14.95 8.08
N GLU A 255 -14.00 -15.49 7.77
CA GLU A 255 -13.58 -15.92 6.42
C GLU A 255 -13.07 -17.38 6.40
N LYS A 256 -13.20 -18.11 7.52
CA LYS A 256 -12.85 -19.53 7.67
C LYS A 256 -11.35 -19.87 7.47
N ALA A 257 -10.50 -18.87 7.24
CA ALA A 257 -9.07 -19.01 7.08
C ALA A 257 -8.31 -17.81 7.69
N PRO A 258 -7.07 -18.01 8.17
CA PRO A 258 -6.23 -16.89 8.61
C PRO A 258 -5.86 -16.03 7.41
N GLY A 259 -5.80 -14.72 7.62
CA GLY A 259 -5.40 -13.74 6.61
C GLY A 259 -3.89 -13.62 6.43
N ILE A 260 -3.49 -12.83 5.46
CA ILE A 260 -2.08 -12.53 5.14
C ILE A 260 -1.33 -11.98 6.36
N GLY A 261 -1.93 -11.06 7.14
CA GLY A 261 -1.28 -10.51 8.34
C GLY A 261 -0.92 -11.55 9.41
N HIS A 262 -1.62 -12.67 9.49
CA HIS A 262 -1.28 -13.70 10.47
C HIS A 262 -0.25 -14.71 9.93
N SER A 263 -0.42 -15.13 8.67
CA SER A 263 0.27 -16.31 8.13
C SER A 263 1.11 -16.06 6.88
N GLY A 264 1.23 -14.81 6.43
CA GLY A 264 1.86 -14.46 5.16
C GLY A 264 1.00 -14.85 3.95
N MET A 265 1.26 -14.21 2.82
CA MET A 265 0.58 -14.53 1.56
C MET A 265 1.09 -15.85 0.97
N ARG A 266 0.29 -16.47 0.10
CA ARG A 266 0.71 -17.65 -0.67
C ARG A 266 -0.03 -17.65 -2.01
N LEU A 267 0.55 -18.32 -3.00
CA LEU A 267 -0.14 -18.68 -4.23
C LEU A 267 -0.73 -20.09 -4.08
N SER A 268 -1.82 -20.38 -4.80
CA SER A 268 -2.41 -21.71 -4.83
C SER A 268 -1.47 -22.76 -5.44
N ALA A 269 -1.66 -24.05 -5.11
CA ALA A 269 -0.83 -25.16 -5.61
C ALA A 269 -1.04 -25.45 -7.11
N THR A 270 -2.20 -25.06 -7.64
CA THR A 270 -2.50 -25.05 -9.07
C THR A 270 -2.71 -23.59 -9.47
N PRO A 271 -1.62 -22.78 -9.54
CA PRO A 271 -1.77 -21.41 -9.97
C PRO A 271 -2.22 -21.41 -11.44
N ALA A 272 -2.80 -20.30 -11.90
CA ALA A 272 -3.08 -20.15 -13.32
C ALA A 272 -1.82 -20.44 -14.16
N PRO A 273 -1.94 -20.89 -15.43
CA PRO A 273 -0.80 -21.22 -16.28
C PRO A 273 0.31 -20.15 -16.21
N GLY A 274 1.59 -20.54 -16.29
CA GLY A 274 2.73 -19.60 -16.28
C GLY A 274 3.23 -19.15 -14.90
N LEU A 275 2.79 -19.79 -13.81
CA LEU A 275 3.16 -19.42 -12.44
C LEU A 275 3.65 -20.65 -11.67
N ALA A 276 4.64 -20.46 -10.79
CA ALA A 276 5.06 -21.50 -9.85
C ALA A 276 4.52 -21.19 -8.44
N PRO A 277 4.05 -22.20 -7.68
CA PRO A 277 3.68 -22.03 -6.26
C PRO A 277 4.79 -21.43 -5.37
N HIS A 278 6.02 -21.33 -5.88
CA HIS A 278 7.23 -20.90 -5.18
C HIS A 278 7.64 -19.44 -5.47
N ASP A 279 6.85 -18.66 -6.23
CA ASP A 279 7.19 -17.27 -6.60
C ASP A 279 7.03 -16.25 -5.45
N VAL A 280 6.85 -16.74 -4.22
CA VAL A 280 6.73 -15.91 -3.02
C VAL A 280 8.02 -16.00 -2.22
N TRP A 281 8.81 -14.94 -2.27
CA TRP A 281 10.00 -14.86 -1.43
C TRP A 281 9.62 -14.63 0.03
N SER A 282 10.35 -15.27 0.94
CA SER A 282 10.11 -15.13 2.38
C SER A 282 11.38 -14.73 3.10
N THR A 283 11.27 -13.70 3.92
CA THR A 283 12.34 -13.21 4.79
C THR A 283 11.77 -12.86 6.17
N ARG A 284 12.64 -12.41 7.08
CA ARG A 284 12.23 -11.92 8.40
C ARG A 284 12.27 -10.40 8.43
N LEU A 285 11.47 -9.82 9.32
CA LEU A 285 11.67 -8.42 9.69
C LEU A 285 13.07 -8.30 10.29
N LEU A 286 13.95 -7.51 9.69
CA LEU A 286 15.30 -7.35 10.20
C LEU A 286 15.32 -6.35 11.35
N ARG A 287 16.33 -6.47 12.20
CA ARG A 287 16.58 -5.48 13.23
C ARG A 287 16.93 -4.13 12.59
N ALA A 288 16.63 -3.04 13.27
CA ALA A 288 16.82 -1.70 12.72
C ALA A 288 18.30 -1.33 12.45
N ASP A 289 19.27 -2.13 12.91
CA ASP A 289 20.70 -1.96 12.69
C ASP A 289 21.27 -2.89 11.61
N THR A 290 20.46 -3.81 11.07
CA THR A 290 20.91 -4.86 10.15
C THR A 290 20.49 -4.50 8.73
N PRO A 291 21.41 -4.26 7.77
CA PRO A 291 21.05 -3.94 6.39
C PRO A 291 20.15 -4.99 5.76
N TYR A 292 19.10 -4.57 5.05
CA TYR A 292 18.38 -5.42 4.12
C TYR A 292 19.23 -5.69 2.87
N PRO A 293 19.52 -6.96 2.52
CA PRO A 293 20.12 -7.27 1.23
C PRO A 293 19.10 -7.02 0.11
N LEU A 294 19.56 -6.47 -1.02
CA LEU A 294 18.71 -6.25 -2.21
C LEU A 294 17.99 -7.53 -2.62
N ARG A 295 18.72 -8.65 -2.69
CA ARG A 295 18.22 -10.00 -3.00
C ARG A 295 17.13 -10.53 -2.06
N SER A 296 16.84 -9.83 -0.97
CA SER A 296 15.78 -10.22 -0.03
C SER A 296 14.47 -9.47 -0.29
N LEU A 297 14.52 -8.42 -1.11
CA LEU A 297 13.43 -7.50 -1.38
C LEU A 297 13.18 -7.27 -2.89
N ASP A 298 14.01 -7.78 -3.79
CA ASP A 298 13.92 -7.60 -5.25
C ASP A 298 13.01 -8.61 -5.97
N HIS A 299 12.18 -9.32 -5.22
CA HIS A 299 11.16 -10.23 -5.73
C HIS A 299 9.80 -9.54 -5.86
N THR A 300 8.96 -9.99 -6.79
CA THR A 300 7.60 -9.46 -6.97
C THR A 300 6.79 -9.54 -5.68
N PHE A 301 6.77 -10.71 -5.03
CA PHE A 301 6.09 -10.93 -3.75
C PHE A 301 7.10 -11.23 -2.66
N VAL A 302 7.03 -10.46 -1.57
CA VAL A 302 7.91 -10.64 -0.40
C VAL A 302 7.08 -10.74 0.86
N ASN A 303 7.10 -11.90 1.50
CA ASN A 303 6.63 -12.08 2.87
C ASN A 303 7.73 -11.72 3.86
N VAL A 304 7.38 -10.90 4.86
CA VAL A 304 8.27 -10.49 5.94
C VAL A 304 7.71 -10.97 7.27
N ASP A 305 8.29 -12.04 7.83
CA ASP A 305 7.91 -12.53 9.15
C ASP A 305 8.39 -11.57 10.25
N ALA A 306 7.44 -10.87 10.84
CA ALA A 306 7.64 -9.90 11.91
C ALA A 306 7.32 -10.48 13.30
N SER A 307 7.08 -11.79 13.42
CA SER A 307 6.62 -12.43 14.67
C SER A 307 7.54 -12.20 15.87
N TRP A 308 8.85 -12.00 15.65
CA TRP A 308 9.77 -11.71 16.76
C TRP A 308 9.56 -10.31 17.36
N ARG A 309 9.04 -9.37 16.57
CA ARG A 309 8.88 -7.96 16.93
C ARG A 309 7.43 -7.59 17.20
N TYR A 310 6.55 -7.89 16.25
CA TYR A 310 5.12 -7.59 16.32
C TYR A 310 4.46 -8.67 17.17
N ARG A 311 4.25 -8.39 18.45
CA ARG A 311 3.75 -9.38 19.41
C ARG A 311 2.52 -8.88 20.16
N SER A 312 2.46 -7.57 20.40
CA SER A 312 1.50 -6.88 21.28
C SER A 312 1.40 -7.49 22.67
N SER A 313 0.78 -6.75 23.60
CA SER A 313 0.59 -7.25 24.96
C SER A 313 -0.48 -8.35 24.99
N ARG A 314 -0.40 -9.27 25.96
CA ARG A 314 -1.39 -10.37 26.10
C ARG A 314 -2.82 -9.86 26.26
N LEU A 315 -2.98 -8.63 26.77
CA LEU A 315 -4.27 -8.00 27.06
C LEU A 315 -4.91 -7.34 25.84
N ASN A 316 -4.18 -7.16 24.73
CA ASN A 316 -4.75 -6.58 23.53
C ASN A 316 -5.53 -7.65 22.72
N PRO A 317 -6.86 -7.50 22.55
CA PRO A 317 -7.69 -8.51 21.89
C PRO A 317 -7.38 -8.64 20.38
N VAL A 318 -6.75 -7.65 19.76
CA VAL A 318 -6.31 -7.72 18.36
C VAL A 318 -4.89 -8.26 18.20
N GLY A 319 -4.19 -8.50 19.32
CA GLY A 319 -2.81 -8.97 19.30
C GLY A 319 -1.91 -8.01 18.52
N ALA A 320 -1.01 -8.56 17.71
CA ALA A 320 0.02 -7.83 16.95
C ALA A 320 -0.49 -7.03 15.75
N HIS A 321 -1.81 -6.96 15.52
CA HIS A 321 -2.38 -6.41 14.29
C HIS A 321 -1.97 -4.96 14.00
N SER A 322 -1.93 -4.12 15.03
CA SER A 322 -1.52 -2.71 14.91
C SER A 322 -0.14 -2.45 15.55
N ASP A 323 0.59 -3.51 15.90
CA ASP A 323 1.90 -3.46 16.57
C ASP A 323 3.04 -3.35 15.54
N TYR A 324 2.92 -2.40 14.61
CA TYR A 324 3.91 -2.17 13.53
C TYR A 324 4.59 -0.80 13.61
N TYR A 325 4.34 -0.01 14.66
CA TYR A 325 5.02 1.28 14.82
C TYR A 325 6.35 1.12 15.53
N HIS A 326 7.29 0.45 14.86
CA HIS A 326 8.63 0.18 15.37
C HIS A 326 9.73 0.74 14.45
N PRO A 327 10.94 0.99 14.98
CA PRO A 327 12.10 1.32 14.17
C PRO A 327 12.38 0.30 13.05
N GLU A 328 12.10 -0.98 13.29
CA GLU A 328 12.25 -2.05 12.30
C GLU A 328 11.31 -1.88 11.09
N SER A 329 10.09 -1.40 11.32
CA SER A 329 9.09 -1.14 10.27
C SER A 329 9.48 0.07 9.43
N ALA A 330 10.00 1.11 10.09
CA ALA A 330 10.60 2.26 9.42
C ALA A 330 11.88 1.86 8.64
N HIS A 331 12.68 0.97 9.20
CA HIS A 331 13.88 0.45 8.54
C HIS A 331 13.53 -0.30 7.24
N LEU A 332 12.50 -1.15 7.26
CA LEU A 332 11.97 -1.82 6.05
C LEU A 332 11.56 -0.81 4.97
N LEU A 333 10.76 0.20 5.32
CA LEU A 333 10.30 1.22 4.36
C LEU A 333 11.46 2.03 3.76
N LEU A 334 12.43 2.42 4.59
CA LEU A 334 13.62 3.13 4.13
C LEU A 334 14.51 2.25 3.25
N SER A 335 14.63 0.97 3.54
CA SER A 335 15.37 0.02 2.70
C SER A 335 14.71 -0.16 1.34
N LEU A 336 13.38 -0.16 1.26
CA LEU A 336 12.66 -0.19 -0.01
C LEU A 336 12.90 1.10 -0.81
N ALA A 337 12.75 2.27 -0.18
CA ALA A 337 13.05 3.55 -0.82
C ALA A 337 14.52 3.65 -1.28
N GLU A 338 15.46 3.16 -0.46
CA GLU A 338 16.88 3.06 -0.81
C GLU A 338 17.10 2.17 -2.05
N HIS A 339 16.46 1.01 -2.11
CA HIS A 339 16.60 0.07 -3.24
C HIS A 339 15.87 0.51 -4.50
N SER A 340 14.87 1.38 -4.40
CA SER A 340 14.24 2.01 -5.55
C SER A 340 15.19 2.95 -6.29
N ARG A 341 16.22 3.48 -5.61
CA ARG A 341 17.20 4.41 -6.19
C ARG A 341 18.26 3.66 -7.00
N PRO A 342 18.77 4.29 -8.08
CA PRO A 342 19.82 3.71 -8.89
C PRO A 342 21.13 3.71 -8.11
N ASP A 343 22.08 2.89 -8.53
CA ASP A 343 23.39 2.88 -7.91
C ASP A 343 24.11 4.22 -8.14
N PRO A 344 24.80 4.76 -7.12
CA PRO A 344 25.62 5.95 -7.30
C PRO A 344 26.71 5.66 -8.34
N GLU A 345 26.94 6.63 -9.22
CA GLU A 345 28.00 6.57 -10.24
C GLU A 345 29.37 6.75 -9.61
#